data_AF-A0A8I2JZB7-F1
#
_entry.id   AF-A0A8I2JZB7-F1
#
_cell.length_a   1.000
_cell.length_b   1.000
_cell.length_c   1.000
_cell.angle_alpha   90.00
_cell.angle_beta   90.00
_cell.angle_gamma   90.00
#
_symmetry.space_group_name_H-M   'P 1'
#
loop_
_entity.id
_entity.type
_entity.pdbx_description
1 polymer ?
#
loop_
_entity_poly.entity_id
_entity_poly.type
_entity_poly.pdbx_seq_one_letter_code
_entity_poly.pdbx_strand_id
1 'polypeptide(L)' 'MQTIKISAQGGFLGGKFDEKALDTYINELGGDGWELTTAFDTNMSQGQTRDIVAIFKRPY' A
#
# COMPACT_ATOMS: atom_id res chain seq x y z
N MET A 1 -6.81 11.03 8.88
CA MET A 1 -5.60 10.56 8.17
C MET A 1 -5.54 9.06 8.39
N GLN A 2 -5.47 8.28 7.33
CA GLN A 2 -5.40 6.83 7.40
C GLN A 2 -4.16 6.37 6.66
N THR A 3 -3.40 5.47 7.27
CA THR A 3 -2.18 4.91 6.69
C THR A 3 -2.37 3.42 6.54
N ILE A 4 -2.23 2.93 5.31
CA ILE A 4 -2.17 1.49 5.04
C ILE A 4 -0.72 1.11 4.75
N LYS A 5 -0.32 -0.02 5.31
CA LYS A 5 0.98 -0.63 5.03
C LYS A 5 0.72 -2.03 4.49
N ILE A 6 1.13 -2.26 3.25
CA ILE A 6 1.03 -3.57 2.61
C ILE A 6 2.45 -4.12 2.48
N SER A 7 2.69 -5.28 3.08
CA SER A 7 3.95 -5.99 2.90
C SER A 7 4.02 -6.54 1.48
N ALA A 8 5.10 -6.22 0.77
CA ALA A 8 5.41 -6.79 -0.54
C ALA A 8 5.89 -8.23 -0.45
N GLN A 9 6.19 -8.71 0.77
CA GLN A 9 6.48 -10.10 1.05
C GLN A 9 5.15 -10.82 1.30
N GLY A 10 4.70 -11.59 0.31
CA GLY A 10 3.61 -12.54 0.51
C GLY A 10 4.01 -13.57 1.57
N GLY A 11 3.49 -13.41 2.79
CA GLY A 11 3.76 -14.30 3.92
C GLY A 11 5.25 -14.42 4.30
N PHE A 12 5.51 -15.31 5.28
CA PHE A 12 6.80 -15.54 5.93
C PHE A 12 7.95 -16.00 5.00
N LEU A 13 7.68 -16.20 3.70
CA LEU A 13 8.60 -16.81 2.72
C LEU A 13 8.93 -15.90 1.52
N GLY A 14 8.49 -14.63 1.51
CA GLY A 14 8.79 -13.73 0.40
C GLY A 14 8.05 -14.11 -0.88
N GLY A 15 6.74 -13.83 -0.92
CA GLY A 15 5.96 -13.86 -2.15
C GLY A 15 6.06 -12.54 -2.94
N LYS A 16 5.70 -12.59 -4.23
CA LYS A 16 5.52 -11.39 -5.07
C LYS A 16 4.44 -10.48 -4.46
N PHE A 17 4.65 -9.17 -4.55
CA PHE A 17 3.67 -8.16 -4.16
C PHE A 17 2.32 -8.40 -4.86
N ASP A 18 1.23 -8.38 -4.09
CA ASP A 18 -0.12 -8.52 -4.62
C ASP A 18 -0.67 -7.14 -5.03
N GLU A 19 -0.40 -6.77 -6.27
CA GLU A 19 -0.88 -5.52 -6.88
C GLU A 19 -2.41 -5.42 -6.87
N LYS A 20 -3.13 -6.54 -6.98
CA LYS A 20 -4.60 -6.54 -6.99
C LYS A 20 -5.16 -6.26 -5.61
N ALA A 21 -4.52 -6.77 -4.55
CA ALA A 21 -4.90 -6.44 -3.18
C ALA A 21 -4.72 -4.94 -2.90
N LEU A 22 -3.61 -4.35 -3.34
CA LEU A 22 -3.40 -2.91 -3.22
C LEU A 22 -4.47 -2.10 -3.97
N ASP A 23 -4.73 -2.45 -5.24
CA ASP A 23 -5.74 -1.77 -6.05
C ASP A 23 -7.13 -1.86 -5.42
N THR A 24 -7.49 -3.04 -4.89
CA THR A 24 -8.75 -3.24 -4.17
C THR A 24 -8.84 -2.32 -2.95
N TYR A 25 -7.82 -2.27 -2.11
CA TYR A 25 -7.82 -1.40 -0.92
C TYR A 25 -7.89 0.10 -1.27
N ILE A 26 -7.16 0.53 -2.31
CA ILE A 26 -7.21 1.93 -2.76
C ILE A 26 -8.63 2.28 -3.22
N ASN A 27 -9.27 1.41 -4.01
CA ASN A 27 -10.61 1.64 -4.53
C ASN A 27 -11.68 1.62 -3.43
N GLU A 28 -11.59 0.69 -2.46
CA GLU A 28 -12.48 0.65 -1.30
C GLU A 28 -12.39 1.95 -0.48
N LEU A 29 -11.17 2.39 -0.15
CA LEU A 29 -10.96 3.64 0.57
C LEU A 29 -11.44 4.86 -0.23
N GLY A 30 -11.24 4.86 -1.55
CA GLY A 30 -11.79 5.86 -2.46
C GLY A 30 -13.32 5.92 -2.41
N GLY A 31 -13.99 4.76 -2.42
CA GLY A 31 -15.44 4.64 -2.26
C GLY A 31 -15.93 5.16 -0.90
N ASP A 32 -15.12 5.01 0.15
CA ASP A 32 -15.38 5.51 1.51
C ASP A 32 -15.07 7.01 1.70
N GLY A 33 -14.75 7.73 0.61
CA GLY A 33 -14.46 9.17 0.61
C GLY A 33 -13.05 9.52 1.08
N TRP A 34 -12.11 8.57 1.05
CA TRP A 34 -10.70 8.84 1.29
C TRP A 34 -9.94 9.11 -0.01
N GLU A 35 -9.13 10.14 -0.02
CA GLU A 35 -8.27 10.52 -1.13
C GLU A 35 -6.83 10.06 -0.84
N LEU A 36 -6.21 9.38 -1.80
CA LEU A 36 -4.81 8.99 -1.73
C LEU A 36 -3.92 10.23 -1.89
N THR A 37 -3.16 10.60 -0.86
CA THR A 37 -2.28 11.77 -0.90
C THR A 37 -0.85 11.40 -1.27
N THR A 38 -0.37 10.26 -0.80
CA THR A 38 1.03 9.85 -0.98
C THR A 38 1.13 8.33 -0.92
N ALA A 39 1.88 7.74 -1.85
CA ALA A 39 2.28 6.34 -1.78
C ALA A 39 3.77 6.23 -2.07
N PHE A 40 4.48 5.42 -1.29
CA PHE A 40 5.89 5.14 -1.50
C PHE A 40 6.20 3.71 -1.08
N ASP A 41 7.14 3.09 -1.77
CA ASP A 41 7.67 1.81 -1.40
C ASP A 41 8.90 1.94 -0.50
N THR A 42 9.10 0.95 0.35
CA THR A 42 10.29 0.80 1.18
C THR A 42 11.11 -0.32 0.57
N ASN A 43 12.37 -0.05 0.28
CA ASN A 43 13.29 -1.02 -0.29
C ASN A 43 14.15 -1.70 0.80
N MET A 44 14.50 -2.94 0.54
CA MET A 44 15.56 -3.69 1.21
C MET A 44 16.84 -3.64 0.39
N SER A 45 17.94 -4.18 0.96
CA SER A 45 19.23 -4.29 0.29
C SER A 45 19.08 -4.84 -1.14
N GLN A 46 19.81 -4.24 -2.07
CA GLN A 46 19.78 -4.55 -3.51
C GLN A 46 18.47 -4.22 -4.25
N GLY A 47 17.66 -3.28 -3.75
CA GLY A 47 16.51 -2.74 -4.50
C GLY A 47 15.27 -3.63 -4.50
N GLN A 48 15.22 -4.63 -3.61
CA GLN A 48 14.02 -5.43 -3.42
C GLN A 48 12.97 -4.62 -2.65
N THR A 49 11.79 -4.42 -3.20
CA THR A 49 10.68 -3.77 -2.48
C THR A 49 10.22 -4.66 -1.32
N ARG A 50 10.17 -4.09 -0.11
CA ARG A 50 9.76 -4.76 1.14
C ARG A 50 8.31 -4.48 1.49
N ASP A 51 7.93 -3.21 1.51
CA ASP A 51 6.58 -2.77 1.88
C ASP A 51 6.17 -1.59 1.00
N ILE A 52 4.87 -1.45 0.71
CA ILE A 52 4.28 -0.23 0.17
C ILE A 52 3.49 0.46 1.27
N VAL A 53 3.76 1.74 1.47
CA VAL A 53 3.04 2.60 2.41
C VAL A 53 2.22 3.59 1.60
N ALA A 54 0.92 3.62 1.84
CA ALA A 54 0.00 4.59 1.24
C ALA A 54 -0.72 5.37 2.33
N ILE A 55 -0.76 6.69 2.17
CA ILE A 55 -1.33 7.66 3.08
C ILE A 55 -2.56 8.27 2.41
N PHE A 56 -3.67 8.25 3.14
CA PHE A 56 -4.95 8.78 2.72
C PHE A 56 -5.44 9.89 3.66
N LYS A 57 -6.15 10.83 3.07
CA LYS A 57 -6.82 11.93 3.77
C LYS A 57 -8.27 12.02 3.30
N ARG A 58 -9.18 12.40 4.20
CA ARG A 58 -10.53 12.79 3.78
C ARG A 58 -10.50 14.25 3.34
N PRO A 59 -10.82 14.58 2.08
CA PRO A 59 -11.20 15.94 1.73
C PRO A 59 -12.53 16.24 2.45
N TYR A 60 -12.59 17.40 3.08
CA TYR A 60 -13.69 17.84 3.95
C TYR A 60 -14.99 18.03 3.18
#